data_AF-A0ABC8UUS6-F1
#
_entry.id   AF-A0ABC8UUS6-F1
#
_cell.length_a   1.000
_cell.length_b   1.000
_cell.length_c   1.000
_cell.angle_alpha   90.00
_cell.angle_beta   90.00
_cell.angle_gamma   90.00
#
_symmetry.space_group_name_H-M   'P 1'
#
loop_
_entity.id
_entity.type
_entity.pdbx_description
1 polymer ?
#
loop_
_entity_poly.entity_id
_entity_poly.type
_entity_poly.pdbx_seq_one_letter_code
_entity_poly.pdbx_strand_id
1 'polypeptide(L)'
;MSVDKMLESDGREGVGGNSSYDAIVIGSGIGGLVAATQLAVKGAQVLVLEKYVIPGGSSGFYQRDGFTFDVGSSVMFGFSDKGNLNLITQALAAVGCKMEVIPDPTTVHFHLPNNLSVLVHREYSEFIAELASKFPHEKEGILKFYNECWKVGLD
;
A
#
# COMPACT_ATOMS: atom_id res chain seq x y z
N MET A 1 -40.59 25.19 -17.92
CA MET A 1 -41.18 25.03 -16.58
C MET A 1 -40.08 25.28 -15.57
N SER A 2 -40.14 26.45 -14.91
CA SER A 2 -39.26 26.82 -13.81
C SER A 2 -39.58 25.96 -12.59
N VAL A 3 -38.55 25.53 -11.86
CA VAL A 3 -38.67 25.25 -10.43
C VAL A 3 -37.37 25.70 -9.76
N ASP A 4 -37.18 27.02 -9.69
CA ASP A 4 -36.59 27.62 -8.49
C ASP A 4 -37.60 27.39 -7.36
N LYS A 5 -37.27 26.56 -6.38
CA LYS A 5 -37.88 26.58 -5.06
C LYS A 5 -36.97 25.91 -4.04
N MET A 6 -36.38 26.77 -3.21
CA MET A 6 -36.32 26.66 -1.75
C MET A 6 -35.95 25.28 -1.20
N LEU A 7 -34.69 25.15 -0.79
CA LEU A 7 -34.39 24.47 0.48
C LEU A 7 -34.00 25.56 1.46
N GLU A 8 -34.96 25.86 2.33
CA GLU A 8 -34.81 26.71 3.50
C GLU A 8 -33.72 26.14 4.41
N SER A 9 -32.92 27.06 4.95
CA SER A 9 -31.88 26.82 5.94
C SER A 9 -32.50 26.27 7.23
N ASP A 10 -32.39 24.97 7.45
CA ASP A 10 -32.56 24.41 8.79
C ASP A 10 -31.31 24.74 9.60
N GLY A 11 -31.41 25.85 10.35
CA GLY A 11 -30.44 26.29 11.31
C GLY A 11 -30.21 25.23 12.38
N ARG A 12 -29.18 24.40 12.17
CA ARG A 12 -28.42 23.85 13.29
C ARG A 12 -27.37 24.89 13.62
N GLU A 13 -27.56 25.54 14.76
CA GLU A 13 -26.56 26.38 15.40
C GLU A 13 -25.19 25.70 15.29
N GLY A 14 -24.35 26.26 14.43
CA GLY A 14 -22.96 25.85 14.34
C GLY A 14 -22.37 26.05 15.72
N VAL A 15 -21.88 24.97 16.33
CA VAL A 15 -21.11 25.03 17.56
C VAL A 15 -19.92 25.95 17.29
N GLY A 16 -20.06 27.20 17.70
CA GLY A 16 -19.05 28.25 17.65
C GLY A 16 -17.95 27.99 18.68
N GLY A 17 -17.30 26.84 18.58
CA GLY A 17 -15.94 26.66 19.06
C GLY A 17 -15.04 26.93 17.87
N ASN A 18 -14.08 27.83 18.02
CA ASN A 18 -13.01 28.03 17.06
C ASN A 18 -12.13 26.74 17.06
N SER A 19 -12.60 25.66 16.44
CA SER A 19 -11.85 24.42 16.30
C SER A 19 -10.80 24.65 15.22
N SER A 20 -9.72 25.30 15.62
CA SER A 20 -8.54 25.49 14.80
C SER A 20 -7.85 24.15 14.62
N TYR A 21 -7.72 23.70 13.37
CA TYR A 21 -6.86 22.56 13.06
C TYR A 21 -5.40 23.02 13.03
N ASP A 22 -4.52 22.24 13.64
CA ASP A 22 -3.06 22.45 13.58
C ASP A 22 -2.49 22.10 12.20
N ALA A 23 -3.15 21.18 11.49
CA ALA A 23 -2.78 20.77 10.14
C ALA A 23 -3.99 20.38 9.29
N ILE A 24 -3.90 20.63 7.99
CA ILE A 24 -4.86 20.15 6.99
C ILE A 24 -4.12 19.25 6.02
N VAL A 25 -4.60 18.02 5.86
CA VAL A 25 -4.12 17.05 4.87
C VAL A 25 -5.14 16.94 3.75
N ILE A 26 -4.72 17.25 2.52
CA ILE A 26 -5.56 17.16 1.33
C ILE A 26 -5.25 15.84 0.62
N GLY A 27 -6.22 14.95 0.57
CA GLY A 27 -6.13 13.60 0.04
C GLY A 27 -5.98 12.53 1.13
N SER A 28 -6.82 11.50 1.07
CA SER A 28 -6.84 10.37 2.00
C SER A 28 -6.23 9.09 1.38
N GLY A 29 -5.24 9.25 0.51
CA GLY A 29 -4.38 8.14 0.09
C GLY A 29 -3.48 7.67 1.24
N ILE A 30 -2.78 6.54 1.06
CA ILE A 30 -1.94 5.94 2.11
C ILE A 30 -0.94 6.94 2.72
N GLY A 31 -0.26 7.74 1.90
CA GLY A 31 0.69 8.74 2.40
C GLY A 31 0.02 9.86 3.23
N GLY A 32 -1.16 10.33 2.79
CA GLY A 32 -1.92 11.34 3.50
C GLY A 32 -2.46 10.83 4.84
N LEU A 33 -3.00 9.62 4.85
CA LEU A 33 -3.46 8.96 6.08
C LEU A 33 -2.31 8.70 7.05
N VAL A 34 -1.17 8.21 6.58
CA VAL A 34 0.02 8.02 7.43
C VAL A 34 0.48 9.36 8.02
N ALA A 35 0.58 10.42 7.21
CA ALA A 35 0.97 11.74 7.70
C ALA A 35 -0.03 12.30 8.74
N ALA A 36 -1.33 12.24 8.44
CA ALA A 36 -2.39 12.69 9.34
C ALA A 36 -2.35 11.92 10.67
N THR A 37 -2.23 10.60 10.61
CA THR A 37 -2.10 9.74 11.78
C THR A 37 -0.86 10.09 12.61
N GLN A 38 0.30 10.25 11.98
CA GLN A 38 1.55 10.58 12.68
C GLN A 38 1.51 11.95 13.38
N LEU A 39 0.75 12.90 12.85
CA LEU A 39 0.48 14.19 13.50
C LEU A 39 -0.53 14.04 14.65
N ALA A 40 -1.63 13.31 14.41
CA ALA A 40 -2.68 13.10 15.40
C ALA A 40 -2.18 12.36 16.64
N VAL A 41 -1.35 11.32 16.48
CA VAL A 41 -0.76 10.57 17.62
C VAL A 41 0.21 11.43 18.46
N LYS A 42 0.69 12.55 17.91
CA LYS A 42 1.52 13.55 18.62
C LYS A 42 0.68 14.68 19.22
N GLY A 43 -0.65 14.59 19.16
CA GLY A 43 -1.58 15.52 19.80
C GLY A 43 -2.10 16.64 18.90
N ALA A 44 -1.75 16.67 17.61
CA ALA A 44 -2.24 17.68 16.68
C ALA A 44 -3.72 17.44 16.30
N GLN A 45 -4.52 18.49 16.21
CA GLN A 45 -5.84 18.46 15.60
C GLN A 45 -5.71 18.52 14.07
N VAL A 46 -5.95 17.40 13.39
CA VAL A 46 -5.75 17.29 11.93
C VAL A 46 -7.08 17.17 11.21
N LEU A 47 -7.28 18.01 10.19
CA LEU A 47 -8.39 17.85 9.22
C LEU A 47 -7.89 17.11 7.99
N VAL A 48 -8.55 16.03 7.61
CA VAL A 48 -8.29 15.31 6.35
C VAL A 48 -9.43 15.59 5.38
N LEU A 49 -9.10 16.06 4.18
CA LEU A 49 -10.06 16.35 3.12
C LEU A 49 -9.91 15.35 1.99
N GLU A 50 -10.98 14.63 1.67
CA GLU A 50 -11.05 13.69 0.55
C GLU A 50 -12.14 14.12 -0.42
N LYS A 51 -11.83 14.08 -1.73
CA LYS A 51 -12.79 14.38 -2.79
C LYS A 51 -13.69 13.18 -3.08
N TYR A 52 -13.17 11.98 -2.96
CA TYR A 52 -13.88 10.74 -3.23
C TYR A 52 -14.71 10.26 -2.02
N VAL A 53 -15.63 9.32 -2.27
CA VAL A 53 -16.58 8.85 -1.26
C VAL A 53 -15.95 7.91 -0.23
N ILE A 54 -14.82 7.29 -0.56
CA ILE A 54 -14.08 6.37 0.31
C ILE A 54 -12.60 6.76 0.35
N PRO A 55 -11.92 6.58 1.49
CA PRO A 55 -10.49 6.80 1.58
C PRO A 55 -9.69 5.67 0.94
N GLY A 56 -8.39 5.90 0.71
CA GLY A 56 -7.44 4.89 0.24
C GLY A 56 -6.70 5.26 -1.05
N GLY A 57 -7.22 6.19 -1.85
CA GLY A 57 -6.58 6.60 -3.11
C GLY A 57 -6.38 5.41 -4.05
N SER A 58 -5.12 5.17 -4.48
CA SER A 58 -4.79 4.02 -5.35
C SER A 58 -4.94 2.65 -4.66
N SER A 59 -4.99 2.62 -3.33
CA SER A 59 -5.24 1.41 -2.54
C SER A 59 -6.73 1.21 -2.22
N GLY A 60 -7.62 1.84 -3.00
CA GLY A 60 -9.06 1.59 -2.93
C GLY A 60 -9.46 0.30 -3.65
N PHE A 61 -10.69 -0.14 -3.39
CA PHE A 61 -11.31 -1.29 -4.04
C PHE A 61 -12.74 -0.96 -4.47
N TYR A 62 -13.31 -1.80 -5.33
CA TYR A 62 -14.75 -1.82 -5.60
C TYR A 62 -15.25 -3.26 -5.65
N GLN A 63 -16.56 -3.43 -5.49
CA GLN A 63 -17.20 -4.74 -5.54
C GLN A 63 -18.15 -4.83 -6.72
N ARG A 64 -18.11 -5.95 -7.44
CA ARG A 64 -18.98 -6.23 -8.58
C ARG A 64 -19.21 -7.72 -8.69
N ASP A 65 -20.48 -8.11 -8.84
CA ASP A 65 -20.90 -9.50 -9.08
C ASP A 65 -20.36 -10.49 -8.02
N GLY A 66 -20.24 -10.06 -6.76
CA GLY A 66 -19.71 -10.87 -5.65
C GLY A 66 -18.19 -10.91 -5.53
N PHE A 67 -17.46 -10.23 -6.42
CA PHE A 67 -16.00 -10.13 -6.41
C PHE A 67 -15.54 -8.77 -5.90
N THR A 68 -14.37 -8.74 -5.27
CA THR A 68 -13.67 -7.50 -4.87
C THR A 68 -12.50 -7.27 -5.81
N PHE A 69 -12.38 -6.06 -6.33
CA PHE A 69 -11.33 -5.66 -7.26
C PHE A 69 -10.56 -4.46 -6.72
N ASP A 70 -9.24 -4.55 -6.68
CA ASP A 70 -8.38 -3.41 -6.36
C ASP A 70 -8.32 -2.43 -7.54
N VAL A 71 -8.29 -1.13 -7.23
CA VAL A 71 -8.37 -0.06 -8.25
C VAL A 71 -6.99 0.30 -8.82
N GLY A 72 -5.91 0.15 -8.05
CA GLY A 72 -4.58 0.56 -8.50
C GLY A 72 -3.41 -0.21 -7.90
N SER A 73 -3.37 -0.39 -6.59
CA SER A 73 -2.27 -1.08 -5.91
C SER A 73 -2.35 -2.59 -6.12
N SER A 74 -1.51 -3.13 -7.01
CA SER A 74 -1.46 -4.58 -7.30
C SER A 74 -0.39 -5.35 -6.52
N VAL A 75 0.62 -4.64 -6.00
CA VAL A 75 1.69 -5.23 -5.19
C VAL A 75 1.92 -4.32 -3.98
N MET A 76 1.91 -4.91 -2.78
CA MET A 76 2.02 -4.18 -1.53
C MET A 76 3.33 -4.51 -0.82
N PHE A 77 4.04 -3.46 -0.39
CA PHE A 77 5.23 -3.53 0.44
C PHE A 77 5.01 -2.73 1.73
N GLY A 78 5.94 -2.80 2.68
CA GLY A 78 5.87 -1.99 3.91
C GLY A 78 5.23 -2.70 5.11
N PHE A 79 4.87 -3.98 4.96
CA PHE A 79 4.26 -4.80 6.00
C PHE A 79 5.24 -5.77 6.70
N SER A 80 6.54 -5.63 6.46
CA SER A 80 7.54 -6.46 7.14
C SER A 80 7.49 -6.23 8.66
N ASP A 81 7.88 -7.24 9.43
CA ASP A 81 8.16 -7.12 10.87
C ASP A 81 9.62 -6.65 11.13
N LYS A 82 10.47 -6.71 10.10
CA LYS A 82 11.91 -6.44 10.19
C LYS A 82 12.41 -5.51 9.08
N GLY A 83 13.51 -4.82 9.37
CA GLY A 83 14.20 -3.95 8.40
C GLY A 83 13.41 -2.69 8.03
N ASN A 84 13.84 -2.04 6.95
CA ASN A 84 13.33 -0.73 6.54
C ASN A 84 11.99 -0.80 5.76
N LEU A 85 11.49 -2.00 5.50
CA LEU A 85 10.26 -2.28 4.76
C LEU A 85 9.04 -2.52 5.67
N ASN A 86 9.00 -1.86 6.83
CA ASN A 86 7.94 -2.02 7.84
C ASN A 86 7.13 -0.72 8.09
N LEU A 87 7.19 0.25 7.16
CA LEU A 87 6.58 1.57 7.34
C LEU A 87 5.05 1.52 7.59
N ILE A 88 4.33 0.63 6.89
CA ILE A 88 2.89 0.48 7.08
C ILE A 88 2.60 -0.24 8.40
N THR A 89 3.40 -1.26 8.75
CA THR A 89 3.32 -1.92 10.06
C THR A 89 3.48 -0.92 11.20
N GLN A 90 4.47 -0.03 11.11
CA GLN A 90 4.70 1.02 12.11
C GLN A 90 3.56 2.03 12.17
N ALA A 91 3.05 2.46 11.02
CA ALA A 91 1.94 3.41 10.95
C ALA A 91 0.66 2.85 11.59
N LEU A 92 0.34 1.58 11.33
CA LEU A 92 -0.80 0.90 11.96
C LEU A 92 -0.59 0.74 13.47
N ALA A 93 0.61 0.34 13.89
CA ALA A 93 0.93 0.17 15.32
C ALA A 93 0.80 1.47 16.11
N ALA A 94 1.14 2.62 15.50
CA ALA A 94 1.01 3.93 16.13
C ALA A 94 -0.43 4.29 16.54
N VAL A 95 -1.44 3.69 15.89
CA VAL A 95 -2.87 3.84 16.23
C VAL A 95 -3.47 2.59 16.89
N GLY A 96 -2.63 1.67 17.35
CA GLY A 96 -3.08 0.42 17.98
C GLY A 96 -3.73 -0.57 17.02
N CYS A 97 -3.56 -0.38 15.71
CA CYS A 97 -4.06 -1.29 14.68
C CYS A 97 -3.00 -2.29 14.26
N LYS A 98 -3.45 -3.44 13.76
CA LYS A 98 -2.63 -4.44 13.07
C LYS A 98 -3.40 -4.93 11.85
N MET A 99 -2.66 -5.35 10.84
CA MET A 99 -3.20 -5.95 9.63
C MET A 99 -2.66 -7.38 9.51
N GLU A 100 -3.56 -8.32 9.20
CA GLU A 100 -3.13 -9.66 8.80
C GLU A 100 -2.60 -9.59 7.37
N VAL A 101 -1.39 -10.13 7.15
CA VAL A 101 -0.75 -10.13 5.84
C VAL A 101 -0.45 -11.57 5.48
N ILE A 102 -1.09 -12.03 4.40
CA ILE A 102 -0.87 -13.35 3.84
C ILE A 102 0.29 -13.21 2.84
N PRO A 103 1.44 -13.84 3.10
CA PRO A 103 2.56 -13.73 2.19
C PRO A 103 2.31 -14.53 0.91
N ASP A 104 2.57 -13.90 -0.22
CA ASP A 104 2.64 -14.62 -1.49
C ASP A 104 3.93 -15.48 -1.50
N PRO A 105 3.86 -16.79 -1.78
CA PRO A 105 5.06 -17.61 -1.96
C PRO A 105 5.90 -17.18 -3.16
N THR A 106 5.30 -16.55 -4.18
CA THR A 106 5.96 -16.15 -5.42
C THR A 106 5.54 -14.75 -5.84
N THR A 107 6.46 -13.79 -5.81
CA THR A 107 6.17 -12.38 -6.08
C THR A 107 5.69 -12.15 -7.53
N VAL A 108 6.23 -12.91 -8.48
CA VAL A 108 5.90 -12.81 -9.92
C VAL A 108 6.07 -14.19 -10.57
N HIS A 109 5.21 -14.53 -11.55
CA HIS A 109 5.40 -15.67 -12.45
C HIS A 109 5.54 -15.17 -13.89
N PHE A 110 6.73 -15.31 -14.47
CA PHE A 110 6.96 -14.96 -15.87
C PHE A 110 6.54 -16.11 -16.78
N HIS A 111 5.74 -15.81 -17.79
CA HIS A 111 5.38 -16.73 -18.88
C HIS A 111 5.99 -16.21 -20.18
N LEU A 112 6.90 -16.98 -20.77
CA LEU A 112 7.68 -16.63 -21.95
C LEU A 112 7.38 -17.60 -23.10
N PRO A 113 7.75 -17.25 -24.36
CA PRO A 113 7.65 -18.16 -25.49
C PRO A 113 8.37 -19.49 -25.24
N ASN A 114 8.00 -20.52 -26.03
CA ASN A 114 8.57 -21.87 -25.95
C ASN A 114 8.30 -22.58 -24.61
N ASN A 115 7.18 -22.25 -23.96
CA ASN A 115 6.76 -22.85 -22.70
C ASN A 115 7.79 -22.67 -21.56
N LEU A 116 8.61 -21.63 -21.64
CA LEU A 116 9.50 -21.23 -20.56
C LEU A 116 8.70 -20.41 -19.56
N SER A 117 8.70 -20.84 -18.31
CA SER A 117 8.18 -20.04 -17.21
C SER A 117 9.18 -20.01 -16.06
N VAL A 118 9.16 -18.90 -15.31
CA VAL A 118 10.07 -18.64 -14.20
C VAL A 118 9.29 -18.07 -13.03
N LEU A 119 9.33 -18.76 -11.90
CA LEU A 119 8.76 -18.28 -10.64
C LEU A 119 9.78 -17.42 -9.89
N VAL A 120 9.39 -16.20 -9.52
CA VAL A 120 10.18 -15.36 -8.61
C VAL A 120 9.77 -15.71 -7.19
N HIS A 121 10.41 -16.73 -6.62
CA HIS A 121 10.18 -17.14 -5.24
C HIS A 121 10.51 -16.01 -4.28
N ARG A 122 9.72 -15.92 -3.20
CA ARG A 122 10.02 -15.02 -2.08
C ARG A 122 11.36 -15.34 -1.45
N GLU A 123 11.65 -16.63 -1.28
CA GLU A 123 12.91 -17.09 -0.71
C GLU A 123 14.03 -17.05 -1.76
N TYR A 124 15.09 -16.30 -1.45
CA TYR A 124 16.21 -16.07 -2.36
C TYR A 124 16.83 -17.38 -2.85
N SER A 125 17.06 -18.35 -1.96
CA SER A 125 17.66 -19.64 -2.31
C SER A 125 16.79 -20.43 -3.30
N GLU A 126 15.47 -20.40 -3.14
CA GLU A 126 14.53 -21.04 -4.06
C GLU A 126 14.53 -20.35 -5.43
N PHE A 127 14.56 -19.02 -5.46
CA PHE A 127 14.61 -18.28 -6.71
C PHE A 127 15.89 -18.55 -7.51
N ILE A 128 17.04 -18.62 -6.83
CA ILE A 128 18.31 -18.98 -7.46
C ILE A 128 18.29 -20.42 -7.98
N ALA A 129 17.67 -21.34 -7.25
CA ALA A 129 17.52 -22.73 -7.69
C ALA A 129 16.62 -22.84 -8.94
N GLU A 130 15.51 -22.10 -8.97
CA GLU A 130 14.60 -22.00 -10.12
C GLU A 130 15.39 -21.51 -11.36
N LEU A 131 16.10 -20.38 -11.26
CA LEU A 131 16.89 -19.84 -12.36
C LEU A 131 17.98 -20.82 -12.84
N ALA A 132 18.74 -21.40 -11.91
CA ALA A 132 19.81 -22.34 -12.25
C ALA A 132 19.28 -23.63 -12.91
N SER A 133 18.05 -24.05 -12.58
CA SER A 133 17.40 -25.20 -13.21
C SER A 133 17.00 -24.89 -14.66
N LYS A 134 16.47 -23.70 -14.94
CA LYS A 134 16.05 -23.29 -16.29
C LYS A 134 17.24 -22.92 -17.19
N PHE A 135 18.32 -22.39 -16.61
CA PHE A 135 19.51 -21.90 -17.32
C PHE A 135 20.79 -22.54 -16.77
N PRO A 136 20.97 -23.87 -16.92
CA PRO A 136 22.10 -24.57 -16.30
C PRO A 136 23.47 -24.11 -16.82
N HIS A 137 23.53 -23.61 -18.06
CA HIS A 137 24.75 -23.07 -18.67
C HIS A 137 25.17 -21.72 -18.06
N GLU A 138 24.25 -20.97 -17.46
CA GLU A 138 24.51 -19.67 -16.82
C GLU A 138 24.60 -19.76 -15.28
N LYS A 139 24.59 -20.97 -14.72
CA LYS A 139 24.51 -21.17 -13.26
C LYS A 139 25.54 -20.36 -12.47
N GLU A 140 26.79 -20.33 -12.92
CA GLU A 140 27.84 -19.54 -12.27
C GLU A 140 27.61 -18.03 -12.39
N GLY A 141 27.14 -17.57 -13.55
CA GLY A 141 26.84 -16.17 -13.81
C GLY A 141 25.66 -15.67 -12.96
N ILE A 142 24.59 -16.45 -12.88
CA ILE A 142 23.41 -16.19 -12.04
C ILE A 142 23.83 -16.04 -10.58
N LEU A 143 24.59 -17.00 -10.06
CA LEU A 143 25.06 -16.96 -8.66
C LEU A 143 25.93 -15.72 -8.39
N LYS A 144 26.88 -15.41 -9.28
CA LYS A 144 27.74 -14.22 -9.13
C LYS A 144 26.90 -12.94 -9.12
N PHE A 145 26.01 -12.76 -10.10
CA PHE A 145 25.19 -11.56 -10.22
C PHE A 145 24.33 -11.33 -8.98
N TYR A 146 23.55 -12.32 -8.56
CA TYR A 146 22.65 -12.16 -7.44
C TYR A 146 23.37 -12.05 -6.10
N ASN A 147 24.55 -12.67 -5.94
CA ASN A 147 25.39 -12.44 -4.77
C ASN A 147 25.88 -11.00 -4.69
N GLU A 148 26.20 -10.35 -5.82
CA GLU A 148 26.54 -8.92 -5.82
C GLU A 148 25.30 -8.06 -5.49
N CYS A 149 24.13 -8.35 -6.07
CA CYS A 149 22.89 -7.64 -5.73
C CYS A 149 22.55 -7.76 -4.24
N TRP A 150 22.77 -8.92 -3.63
CA TRP A 150 22.50 -9.15 -2.21
C TRP A 150 23.36 -8.26 -1.31
N LYS A 151 24.61 -8.00 -1.68
CA LYS A 151 25.48 -7.09 -0.90
C LYS A 151 24.93 -5.67 -0.86
N VAL A 152 24.32 -5.20 -1.94
CA VAL A 152 23.74 -3.85 -2.03
C VAL A 152 22.49 -3.71 -1.14
N GLY A 153 21.72 -4.78 -0.97
CA GLY A 153 20.48 -4.74 -0.18
C GLY A 153 20.66 -4.82 1.35
N LEU A 154 21.89 -4.96 1.83
CA LEU A 154 22.21 -5.07 3.26
C LEU A 154 22.70 -3.74 3.89
N ASP A 155 22.95 -2.72 3.06
CA ASP A 155 23.27 -1.35 3.48
C ASP A 155 21.99 -0.50 3.61
#